data_AF-A0A351UJX8-F1
#
_entry.id   AF-A0A351UJX8-F1
#
_cell.length_a   1.000
_cell.length_b   1.000
_cell.length_c   1.000
_cell.angle_alpha   90.00
_cell.angle_beta   90.00
_cell.angle_gamma   90.00
#
_symmetry.space_group_name_H-M   'P 1'
#
loop_
_entity.id
_entity.type
_entity.pdbx_description
1 polymer ?
#
loop_
_entity_poly.entity_id
_entity_poly.type
_entity_poly.pdbx_seq_one_letter_code
_entity_poly.pdbx_strand_id
1 'polypeptide(L)'
;MHTHPQHPRHTPAPARPSNSGRAGLLLTVGILACGLTVYFGGRWVHRQFAPPPEERKTVQSPINDVEWQDMQAALQKASGAYRGNVGIYMKDLHTGRIWEYRADRTFPSASLIKVPIMASVLEKVKEGAITLDTQIKLTRRDRVGGSGSLKWVREGTSLSVTEIIYKMITESDNTATRMLIDQFGMDYLAENFRKLGLEVTNITPEGMSLS
;
A
#
# COMPACT_ATOMS: atom_id res chain seq x y z
N MET A 1 29.01 2.55 -91.94
CA MET A 1 30.35 2.14 -91.48
C MET A 1 30.88 3.25 -90.58
N HIS A 2 30.64 3.17 -89.27
CA HIS A 2 31.15 4.12 -88.28
C HIS A 2 31.58 3.32 -87.04
N THR A 3 32.86 3.43 -86.70
CA THR A 3 33.50 2.81 -85.54
C THR A 3 33.46 3.78 -84.37
N HIS A 4 32.89 3.35 -83.24
CA HIS A 4 32.98 4.06 -81.95
C HIS A 4 34.24 3.63 -81.19
N PRO A 5 35.00 4.55 -80.57
CA PRO A 5 36.14 4.22 -79.73
C PRO A 5 35.71 3.87 -78.28
N GLN A 6 36.40 2.91 -77.66
CA GLN A 6 36.20 2.50 -76.27
C GLN A 6 36.97 3.39 -75.28
N HIS A 7 36.32 3.78 -74.17
CA HIS A 7 36.94 4.50 -73.04
C HIS A 7 37.59 3.53 -72.02
N PRO A 8 38.70 3.92 -71.37
CA PRO A 8 39.41 3.10 -70.38
C PRO A 8 38.69 3.00 -69.02
N ARG A 9 38.82 1.84 -68.36
CA ARG A 9 38.20 1.53 -67.04
C ARG A 9 38.97 2.18 -65.89
N HIS A 10 38.26 2.85 -64.98
CA HIS A 10 38.79 3.36 -63.72
C HIS A 10 38.87 2.25 -62.64
N THR A 11 40.00 2.14 -61.94
CA THR A 11 40.14 1.37 -60.70
C THR A 11 39.84 2.26 -59.49
N PRO A 12 39.07 1.80 -58.48
CA PRO A 12 38.80 2.58 -57.28
C PRO A 12 39.98 2.57 -56.28
N ALA A 13 40.14 3.68 -55.56
CA ALA A 13 41.20 3.90 -54.56
C ALA A 13 40.96 3.10 -53.25
N PRO A 14 42.02 2.79 -52.46
CA PRO A 14 41.90 1.99 -51.23
C PRO A 14 41.17 2.73 -50.08
N ALA A 15 40.41 1.98 -49.30
CA ALA A 15 39.58 2.48 -48.19
C ALA A 15 40.41 2.95 -46.97
N ARG A 16 39.97 4.05 -46.33
CA ARG A 16 40.54 4.56 -45.06
C ARG A 16 40.07 3.71 -43.86
N PRO A 17 40.93 3.46 -42.85
CA PRO A 17 40.55 2.71 -41.65
C PRO A 17 39.57 3.51 -40.75
N SER A 18 38.56 2.82 -40.22
CA SER A 18 37.49 3.41 -39.39
C SER A 18 37.90 3.55 -37.91
N ASN A 19 37.70 4.74 -37.34
CA ASN A 19 38.09 5.12 -35.98
C ASN A 19 37.00 4.86 -34.91
N SER A 20 36.08 3.91 -35.16
CA SER A 20 34.82 3.73 -34.41
C SER A 20 34.99 3.25 -32.96
N GLY A 21 36.09 2.58 -32.62
CA GLY A 21 36.32 2.05 -31.26
C GLY A 21 36.64 3.10 -30.19
N ARG A 22 37.28 4.21 -30.55
CA ARG A 22 37.68 5.26 -29.59
C ARG A 22 36.51 6.18 -29.20
N ALA A 23 35.58 6.41 -30.12
CA ALA A 23 34.41 7.24 -29.87
C ALA A 23 33.42 6.58 -28.89
N GLY A 24 33.21 5.26 -28.99
CA GLY A 24 32.34 4.51 -28.07
C GLY A 24 32.86 4.47 -26.63
N LEU A 25 34.17 4.30 -26.45
CA LEU A 25 34.80 4.26 -25.12
C LEU A 25 34.70 5.63 -24.41
N LEU A 26 34.95 6.73 -25.12
CA LEU A 26 34.84 8.08 -24.57
C LEU A 26 33.39 8.43 -24.15
N LEU A 27 32.39 7.95 -24.89
CA LEU A 27 30.98 8.15 -24.56
C LEU A 27 30.60 7.40 -23.26
N THR A 28 31.07 6.16 -23.10
CA THR A 28 30.79 5.35 -21.90
C THR A 28 31.44 5.90 -20.63
N VAL A 29 32.68 6.40 -20.72
CA VAL A 29 33.36 7.07 -19.60
C VAL A 29 32.67 8.37 -19.22
N GLY A 30 32.18 9.14 -20.21
CA GLY A 30 31.41 10.37 -19.97
C GLY A 30 30.09 10.15 -19.23
N ILE A 31 29.36 9.08 -19.58
CA ILE A 31 28.09 8.71 -18.92
C ILE A 31 28.31 8.28 -17.47
N LEU A 32 29.34 7.46 -17.20
CA LEU A 32 29.69 7.03 -15.84
C LEU A 32 30.13 8.20 -14.97
N ALA A 33 30.93 9.14 -15.52
CA ALA A 33 31.36 10.33 -14.81
C ALA A 33 30.18 11.26 -14.45
N CYS A 34 29.23 11.47 -15.37
CA CYS A 34 28.00 12.22 -15.09
C CYS A 34 27.10 11.52 -14.07
N GLY A 35 26.96 10.20 -14.15
CA GLY A 35 26.20 9.44 -13.16
C GLY A 35 26.79 9.57 -11.75
N LEU A 36 28.12 9.53 -11.63
CA LEU A 36 28.81 9.74 -10.37
C LEU A 36 28.59 11.15 -9.80
N THR A 37 28.73 12.19 -10.63
CA THR A 37 28.54 13.58 -10.17
C THR A 37 27.10 13.85 -9.75
N VAL A 38 26.10 13.30 -10.45
CA VAL A 38 24.68 13.38 -10.05
C VAL A 38 24.46 12.63 -8.73
N TYR A 39 25.01 11.43 -8.57
CA TYR A 39 24.86 10.64 -7.34
C TYR A 39 25.51 11.30 -6.12
N PHE A 40 26.78 11.72 -6.25
CA PHE A 40 27.51 12.36 -5.16
C PHE A 40 26.99 13.77 -4.86
N GLY A 41 26.61 14.54 -5.89
CA GLY A 41 25.96 15.84 -5.74
C GLY A 41 24.60 15.72 -5.05
N GLY A 42 23.79 14.74 -5.45
CA GLY A 42 22.50 14.43 -4.81
C GLY A 42 22.65 14.04 -3.34
N ARG A 43 23.64 13.19 -3.00
CA ARG A 43 23.94 12.84 -1.60
C ARG A 43 24.45 14.03 -0.78
N TRP A 44 25.23 14.92 -1.39
CA TRP A 44 25.71 16.13 -0.72
C TRP A 44 24.56 17.09 -0.41
N VAL A 45 23.68 17.36 -1.39
CA VAL A 45 22.49 18.19 -1.21
C VAL A 45 21.55 17.57 -0.16
N HIS A 46 21.28 16.27 -0.26
CA HIS A 46 20.46 15.57 0.75
C HIS A 46 21.07 15.67 2.14
N ARG A 47 22.40 15.61 2.30
CA ARG A 47 23.02 15.72 3.64
C ARG A 47 22.97 17.15 4.20
N GLN A 48 23.01 18.17 3.35
CA GLN A 48 22.95 19.58 3.76
C GLN A 48 21.52 20.03 4.11
N PHE A 49 20.52 19.45 3.46
CA PHE A 49 19.12 19.86 3.59
C PHE A 49 18.20 18.77 4.13
N ALA A 50 18.71 17.60 4.47
CA ALA A 50 17.93 16.63 5.24
C ALA A 50 17.59 17.29 6.57
N PRO A 51 16.31 17.30 6.97
CA PRO A 51 15.97 17.69 8.32
C PRO A 51 16.79 16.82 9.28
N PRO A 52 17.26 17.37 10.42
CA PRO A 52 17.86 16.55 11.45
C PRO A 52 16.89 15.40 11.73
N PRO A 53 17.37 14.16 11.90
CA PRO A 53 16.50 13.03 12.20
C PRO A 53 15.66 13.45 13.40
N GLU A 54 14.34 13.52 13.21
CA GLU A 54 13.44 13.80 14.33
C GLU A 54 13.81 12.83 15.43
N GLU A 55 14.17 13.36 16.58
CA GLU A 55 14.47 12.57 17.76
C GLU A 55 13.19 11.83 18.09
N ARG A 56 13.13 10.57 17.64
CA ARG A 56 11.94 9.74 17.77
C ARG A 56 11.72 9.61 19.26
N LYS A 57 10.70 10.29 19.79
CA LYS A 57 10.33 10.13 21.19
C LYS A 57 10.02 8.66 21.41
N THR A 58 10.97 7.92 21.96
CA THR A 58 10.77 6.54 22.35
C THR A 58 9.97 6.59 23.63
N VAL A 59 8.65 6.45 23.49
CA VAL A 59 7.79 6.17 24.64
C VAL A 59 8.26 4.84 25.22
N GLN A 60 8.75 4.86 26.45
CA GLN A 60 9.10 3.62 27.13
C GLN A 60 7.80 2.87 27.43
N SER A 61 7.81 1.55 27.24
CA SER A 61 6.70 0.69 27.64
C SER A 61 7.09 -0.05 28.92
N PRO A 62 6.26 -0.03 29.98
CA PRO A 62 4.93 0.59 30.05
C PRO A 62 4.99 2.12 30.21
N ILE A 63 3.95 2.81 29.72
CA ILE A 63 3.75 4.25 29.95
C ILE A 63 3.61 4.50 31.45
N ASN A 64 4.32 5.50 31.99
CA ASN A 64 4.22 5.80 33.42
C ASN A 64 2.97 6.66 33.73
N ASP A 65 2.64 6.77 35.03
CA ASP A 65 1.42 7.47 35.49
C ASP A 65 1.37 8.94 35.06
N VAL A 66 2.51 9.63 35.07
CA VAL A 66 2.59 11.05 34.69
C VAL A 66 2.37 11.19 33.18
N GLU A 67 3.08 10.39 32.37
CA GLU A 67 2.91 10.37 30.91
C GLU A 67 1.47 10.02 30.50
N TRP A 68 0.83 9.09 31.22
CA TRP A 68 -0.56 8.73 31.00
C TRP A 68 -1.49 9.91 31.28
N GLN A 69 -1.34 10.59 32.43
CA GLN A 69 -2.15 11.76 32.78
C GLN A 69 -1.94 12.93 31.81
N ASP A 70 -0.69 13.20 31.42
CA ASP A 70 -0.35 14.24 30.46
C ASP A 70 -0.99 13.96 29.09
N MET A 71 -0.93 12.71 28.62
CA MET A 71 -1.60 12.28 27.40
C MET A 71 -3.12 12.45 27.50
N GLN A 72 -3.74 12.04 28.61
CA GLN A 72 -5.18 12.21 28.81
C GLN A 72 -5.58 13.69 28.74
N ALA A 73 -4.84 14.57 29.43
CA ALA A 73 -5.10 16.01 29.42
C ALA A 73 -4.94 16.61 28.01
N ALA A 74 -3.91 16.19 27.28
CA ALA A 74 -3.68 16.63 25.91
C ALA A 74 -4.80 16.19 24.95
N LEU A 75 -5.20 14.91 25.02
CA LEU A 75 -6.28 14.36 24.21
C LEU A 75 -7.62 14.99 24.55
N GLN A 76 -7.92 15.21 25.83
CA GLN A 76 -9.14 15.90 26.28
C GLN A 76 -9.23 17.31 25.69
N LYS A 77 -8.13 18.08 25.78
CA LYS A 77 -8.05 19.44 25.24
C LYS A 77 -8.20 19.46 23.72
N ALA A 78 -7.47 18.59 23.02
CA ALA A 78 -7.53 18.50 21.55
C ALA A 78 -8.93 18.10 21.07
N SER A 79 -9.55 17.11 21.72
CA SER A 79 -10.88 16.62 21.39
C SER A 79 -11.96 17.66 21.64
N GLY A 80 -11.86 18.41 22.75
CA GLY A 80 -12.79 19.50 23.06
C GLY A 80 -12.69 20.70 22.11
N ALA A 81 -11.50 20.95 21.54
CA ALA A 81 -11.27 22.02 20.56
C ALA A 81 -11.64 21.62 19.12
N TYR A 82 -11.79 20.31 18.83
CA TYR A 82 -12.06 19.81 17.50
C TYR A 82 -13.48 20.16 17.02
N ARG A 83 -13.59 20.81 15.86
CA ARG A 83 -14.87 21.21 15.26
C ARG A 83 -15.45 20.07 14.43
N GLY A 84 -15.84 18.99 15.10
CA GLY A 84 -16.42 17.79 14.49
C GLY A 84 -16.80 16.75 15.56
N ASN A 85 -17.20 15.57 15.10
CA ASN A 85 -17.43 14.43 15.99
C ASN A 85 -16.14 13.62 16.09
N VAL A 86 -15.64 13.44 17.30
CA VAL A 86 -14.52 12.54 17.62
C VAL A 86 -14.94 11.61 18.75
N GLY A 87 -14.59 10.34 18.59
CA GLY A 87 -14.66 9.30 19.60
C GLY A 87 -13.27 8.71 19.78
N ILE A 88 -12.84 8.48 21.02
CA ILE A 88 -11.54 7.87 21.34
C ILE A 88 -11.76 6.81 22.41
N TYR A 89 -11.22 5.62 22.18
CA TYR A 89 -11.09 4.56 23.17
C TYR A 89 -9.61 4.18 23.23
N MET A 90 -9.06 4.11 24.44
CA MET A 90 -7.68 3.72 24.67
C MET A 90 -7.59 2.81 25.88
N LYS A 91 -6.93 1.66 25.69
CA LYS A 91 -6.68 0.69 26.74
C LYS A 91 -5.20 0.35 26.79
N ASP A 92 -4.59 0.54 27.95
CA ASP A 92 -3.27 -0.01 28.23
C ASP A 92 -3.44 -1.50 28.55
N LEU A 93 -2.80 -2.36 27.74
CA LEU A 93 -2.88 -3.81 27.90
C LEU A 93 -2.02 -4.34 29.05
N HIS A 94 -1.05 -3.57 29.55
CA HIS A 94 -0.21 -3.94 30.69
C HIS A 94 -0.91 -3.66 32.01
N THR A 95 -1.47 -2.46 32.16
CA THR A 95 -2.10 -2.02 33.42
C THR A 95 -3.62 -2.25 33.44
N GLY A 96 -4.24 -2.47 32.28
CA GLY A 96 -5.68 -2.58 32.14
C GLY A 96 -6.42 -1.24 32.24
N ARG A 97 -5.70 -0.12 32.39
CA ARG A 97 -6.30 1.21 32.47
C ARG A 97 -6.96 1.59 31.15
N ILE A 98 -8.11 2.24 31.26
CA ILE A 98 -8.91 2.69 30.13
C ILE A 98 -9.10 4.19 30.22
N TRP A 99 -9.03 4.86 29.08
CA TRP A 99 -9.47 6.24 28.91
C TRP A 99 -10.32 6.36 27.66
N GLU A 100 -11.44 7.07 27.81
CA GLU A 100 -12.48 7.15 26.79
C GLU A 100 -12.94 8.59 26.61
N TYR A 101 -13.24 8.96 25.37
CA TYR A 101 -13.88 10.20 25.00
C TYR A 101 -14.96 9.90 23.98
N ARG A 102 -16.24 9.92 24.39
CA ARG A 102 -17.39 9.60 23.50
C ARG A 102 -17.20 8.28 22.73
N ALA A 103 -16.63 7.27 23.39
CA ALA A 103 -16.28 5.99 22.78
C ALA A 103 -17.49 5.22 22.25
N ASP A 104 -18.65 5.33 22.92
CA ASP A 104 -19.86 4.58 22.54
C ASP A 104 -20.63 5.15 21.33
N ARG A 105 -20.08 6.14 20.64
CA ARG A 105 -20.71 6.70 19.43
C ARG A 105 -20.37 5.85 18.22
N THR A 106 -21.36 5.64 17.35
CA THR A 106 -21.15 4.94 16.07
C THR A 106 -20.55 5.88 15.03
N PHE A 107 -19.57 5.37 14.27
CA PHE A 107 -18.91 6.10 13.18
C PHE A 107 -18.93 5.28 11.88
N PRO A 108 -18.93 5.92 10.71
CA PRO A 108 -18.61 5.22 9.47
C PRO A 108 -17.26 4.53 9.61
N SER A 109 -17.19 3.23 9.31
CA SER A 109 -15.97 2.46 9.50
C SER A 109 -14.85 2.90 8.58
N ALA A 110 -15.24 3.46 7.43
CA ALA A 110 -14.43 3.51 6.24
C ALA A 110 -13.73 2.15 6.06
N SER A 111 -12.43 2.17 5.80
CA SER A 111 -11.62 0.97 5.60
C SER A 111 -11.30 0.16 6.86
N LEU A 112 -11.64 0.63 8.06
CA LEU A 112 -11.34 -0.13 9.29
C LEU A 112 -12.16 -1.43 9.39
N ILE A 113 -13.32 -1.50 8.72
CA ILE A 113 -14.14 -2.72 8.59
C ILE A 113 -13.40 -3.90 7.95
N LYS A 114 -12.32 -3.63 7.21
CA LYS A 114 -11.51 -4.67 6.57
C LYS A 114 -10.80 -5.57 7.59
N VAL A 115 -10.56 -5.06 8.81
CA VAL A 115 -9.97 -5.84 9.91
C VAL A 115 -10.90 -6.97 10.37
N PRO A 116 -12.17 -6.71 10.76
CA PRO A 116 -13.08 -7.80 11.11
C PRO A 116 -13.46 -8.68 9.91
N ILE A 117 -13.46 -8.17 8.68
CA ILE A 117 -13.56 -9.02 7.48
C ILE A 117 -12.40 -10.01 7.44
N MET A 118 -11.15 -9.54 7.55
CA MET A 118 -9.96 -10.41 7.59
C MET A 118 -10.07 -11.45 8.71
N ALA A 119 -10.42 -11.04 9.93
CA ALA A 119 -10.59 -11.96 11.05
C ALA A 119 -11.62 -13.06 10.73
N SER A 120 -12.72 -12.69 10.07
CA SER A 120 -13.77 -13.64 9.67
C SER A 120 -13.34 -14.62 8.58
N VAL A 121 -12.47 -14.19 7.66
CA VAL A 121 -11.86 -15.09 6.67
C VAL A 121 -10.86 -16.04 7.34
N LEU A 122 -10.07 -15.54 8.30
CA LEU A 122 -9.11 -16.36 9.05
C LEU A 122 -9.82 -17.38 9.95
N GLU A 123 -11.01 -17.09 10.49
CA GLU A 123 -11.81 -18.11 11.19
C GLU A 123 -12.22 -19.25 10.24
N LYS A 124 -12.59 -18.98 8.98
CA LYS A 124 -12.82 -20.08 8.00
C LYS A 124 -11.58 -20.92 7.73
N VAL A 125 -10.40 -20.28 7.71
CA VAL A 125 -9.12 -20.99 7.56
C VAL A 125 -8.88 -21.90 8.77
N LYS A 126 -9.09 -21.38 9.97
CA LYS A 126 -8.94 -22.12 11.24
C LYS A 126 -9.93 -23.28 11.35
N GLU A 127 -11.16 -23.12 10.84
CA GLU A 127 -12.17 -24.17 10.74
C GLU A 127 -11.86 -25.22 9.65
N GLY A 128 -10.85 -24.98 8.81
CA GLY A 128 -10.49 -25.87 7.69
C GLY A 128 -11.45 -25.80 6.49
N ALA A 129 -12.37 -24.83 6.46
CA ALA A 129 -13.31 -24.65 5.36
C ALA A 129 -12.65 -24.12 4.08
N ILE A 130 -11.55 -23.37 4.24
CA ILE A 130 -10.68 -22.89 3.16
C ILE A 130 -9.23 -22.92 3.64
N THR A 131 -8.29 -22.69 2.74
CA THR A 131 -6.87 -22.45 3.05
C THR A 131 -6.45 -21.05 2.63
N LEU A 132 -5.33 -20.58 3.16
CA LEU A 132 -4.70 -19.32 2.73
C LEU A 132 -4.28 -19.33 1.25
N ASP A 133 -4.11 -20.51 0.65
CA ASP A 133 -3.78 -20.71 -0.77
C ASP A 133 -5.02 -20.88 -1.67
N THR A 134 -6.21 -20.91 -1.07
CA THR A 134 -7.48 -21.04 -1.82
C THR A 134 -7.58 -19.90 -2.83
N GLN A 135 -7.88 -20.26 -4.08
CA GLN A 135 -7.87 -19.33 -5.20
C GLN A 135 -9.25 -18.73 -5.43
N ILE A 136 -9.33 -17.40 -5.44
CA ILE A 136 -10.54 -16.65 -5.76
C ILE A 136 -10.29 -15.89 -7.06
N LYS A 137 -11.19 -16.06 -8.02
CA LYS A 137 -11.09 -15.45 -9.34
C LYS A 137 -11.63 -14.03 -9.31
N LEU A 138 -10.81 -13.05 -9.69
CA LEU A 138 -11.25 -11.67 -9.86
C LEU A 138 -12.19 -11.58 -11.07
N THR A 139 -13.40 -11.06 -10.85
CA THR A 139 -14.42 -10.82 -11.88
C THR A 139 -14.61 -9.32 -12.11
N ARG A 140 -15.32 -8.96 -13.19
CA ARG A 140 -15.68 -7.57 -13.43
C ARG A 140 -16.55 -6.95 -12.33
N ARG A 141 -17.39 -7.74 -11.66
CA ARG A 141 -18.32 -7.26 -10.61
C ARG A 141 -17.60 -6.87 -9.32
N ASP A 142 -16.43 -7.45 -9.09
CA ASP A 142 -15.60 -7.15 -7.92
C ASP A 142 -14.95 -5.77 -8.00
N ARG A 143 -14.84 -5.18 -9.20
CA ARG A 143 -14.12 -3.93 -9.39
C ARG A 143 -14.85 -2.78 -8.73
N VAL A 144 -14.23 -2.26 -7.68
CA VAL A 144 -14.68 -1.07 -6.97
C VAL A 144 -13.67 0.06 -7.16
N GLY A 145 -14.17 1.28 -7.37
CA GLY A 145 -13.36 2.49 -7.41
C GLY A 145 -12.71 2.81 -6.05
N GLY A 146 -11.96 3.92 -5.99
CA GLY A 146 -11.24 4.32 -4.78
C GLY A 146 -9.88 3.62 -4.64
N SER A 147 -9.51 3.20 -3.42
CA SER A 147 -8.18 2.66 -3.11
C SER A 147 -7.96 1.24 -3.62
N GLY A 148 -6.70 0.89 -3.90
CA GLY A 148 -6.29 -0.45 -4.31
C GLY A 148 -5.80 -0.58 -5.76
N SER A 149 -4.95 -1.57 -5.98
CA SER A 149 -4.38 -1.92 -7.29
C SER A 149 -5.14 -3.01 -8.03
N LEU A 150 -5.93 -3.85 -7.35
CA LEU A 150 -6.64 -4.98 -7.98
C LEU A 150 -7.67 -4.55 -9.02
N LYS A 151 -8.21 -3.33 -8.90
CA LYS A 151 -9.09 -2.72 -9.92
C LYS A 151 -8.44 -2.59 -11.30
N TRP A 152 -7.12 -2.73 -11.43
CA TRP A 152 -6.38 -2.72 -12.70
C TRP A 152 -5.88 -4.10 -13.14
N VAL A 153 -5.96 -5.11 -12.27
CA VAL A 153 -5.53 -6.47 -12.58
C VAL A 153 -6.48 -7.08 -13.62
N ARG A 154 -5.95 -7.87 -14.56
CA ARG A 154 -6.75 -8.49 -15.62
C ARG A 154 -7.88 -9.34 -15.04
N GLU A 155 -9.07 -9.21 -15.62
CA GLU A 155 -10.20 -10.07 -15.25
C GLU A 155 -9.86 -11.55 -15.44
N GLY A 156 -10.35 -12.37 -14.52
CA GLY A 156 -10.11 -13.79 -14.48
C GLY A 156 -8.76 -14.21 -13.90
N THR A 157 -7.95 -13.26 -13.44
CA THR A 157 -6.79 -13.57 -12.60
C THR A 157 -7.27 -14.23 -11.31
N SER A 158 -6.72 -15.40 -11.00
CA SER A 158 -6.89 -16.05 -9.70
C SER A 158 -5.86 -15.51 -8.72
N LEU A 159 -6.33 -15.16 -7.53
CA LEU A 159 -5.50 -14.70 -6.42
C LEU A 159 -5.78 -15.60 -5.22
N SER A 160 -4.74 -15.95 -4.49
CA SER A 160 -4.88 -16.63 -3.20
C SER A 160 -5.60 -15.75 -2.18
N VAL A 161 -6.25 -16.37 -1.19
CA VAL A 161 -6.80 -15.68 -0.02
C VAL A 161 -5.74 -14.79 0.64
N THR A 162 -4.49 -15.27 0.74
CA THR A 162 -3.36 -14.48 1.27
C THR A 162 -3.12 -13.20 0.49
N GLU A 163 -3.05 -13.27 -0.84
CA GLU A 163 -2.84 -12.09 -1.69
C GLU A 163 -3.99 -11.10 -1.57
N ILE A 164 -5.23 -11.59 -1.51
CA ILE A 164 -6.42 -10.75 -1.39
C ILE A 164 -6.44 -10.05 -0.03
N ILE A 165 -6.21 -10.77 1.07
CA ILE A 165 -6.09 -10.18 2.42
C ILE A 165 -4.96 -9.16 2.45
N TYR A 166 -3.79 -9.50 1.89
CA TYR A 166 -2.63 -8.61 1.84
C TYR A 166 -2.98 -7.28 1.15
N LYS A 167 -3.59 -7.34 -0.04
CA LYS A 167 -4.04 -6.15 -0.77
C LYS A 167 -5.11 -5.37 0.00
N MET A 168 -6.07 -6.07 0.59
CA MET A 168 -7.12 -5.45 1.39
C MET A 168 -6.56 -4.66 2.58
N ILE A 169 -5.59 -5.21 3.30
CA ILE A 169 -5.06 -4.59 4.53
C ILE A 169 -3.98 -3.55 4.24
N THR A 170 -3.03 -3.85 3.34
CA THR A 170 -1.87 -2.98 3.11
C THR A 170 -2.15 -1.82 2.16
N GLU A 171 -3.02 -2.02 1.17
CA GLU A 171 -3.39 -0.99 0.19
C GLU A 171 -4.81 -0.45 0.43
N SER A 172 -5.49 -0.94 1.46
CA SER A 172 -6.90 -0.65 1.69
C SER A 172 -7.76 -1.00 0.46
N ASP A 173 -7.39 -2.03 -0.29
CA ASP A 173 -7.94 -2.31 -1.61
C ASP A 173 -9.44 -2.63 -1.56
N ASN A 174 -10.25 -1.81 -2.24
CA ASN A 174 -11.70 -1.95 -2.25
C ASN A 174 -12.17 -3.13 -3.12
N THR A 175 -11.43 -3.46 -4.18
CA THR A 175 -11.72 -4.63 -5.02
C THR A 175 -11.41 -5.92 -4.26
N ALA A 176 -10.28 -5.98 -3.54
CA ALA A 176 -9.97 -7.10 -2.64
C ALA A 176 -11.04 -7.30 -1.58
N THR A 177 -11.51 -6.21 -0.98
CA THR A 177 -12.61 -6.24 0.01
C THR A 177 -13.88 -6.82 -0.60
N ARG A 178 -14.23 -6.35 -1.81
CA ARG A 178 -15.41 -6.83 -2.52
C ARG A 178 -15.31 -8.32 -2.87
N MET A 179 -14.14 -8.79 -3.32
CA MET A 179 -13.91 -10.21 -3.60
C MET A 179 -14.18 -11.08 -2.38
N LEU A 180 -13.75 -10.67 -1.17
CA LEU A 180 -14.00 -11.45 0.05
C LEU A 180 -15.48 -11.38 0.49
N ILE A 181 -16.12 -10.22 0.35
CA ILE A 181 -17.56 -10.08 0.63
C ILE A 181 -18.39 -10.97 -0.30
N ASP A 182 -18.10 -10.95 -1.60
CA ASP A 182 -18.84 -11.72 -2.59
C ASP A 182 -18.55 -13.23 -2.43
N GLN A 183 -17.34 -13.62 -2.02
CA GLN A 183 -16.98 -15.01 -1.78
C GLN A 183 -17.65 -15.60 -0.53
N PHE A 184 -17.76 -14.84 0.56
CA PHE A 184 -18.20 -15.38 1.86
C PHE A 184 -19.60 -14.95 2.28
N GLY A 185 -20.15 -13.90 1.67
CA GLY A 185 -21.48 -13.37 1.96
C GLY A 185 -21.49 -12.45 3.19
N MET A 186 -22.31 -11.40 3.11
CA MET A 186 -22.47 -10.43 4.21
C MET A 186 -23.07 -11.06 5.47
N ASP A 187 -23.98 -12.03 5.34
CA ASP A 187 -24.63 -12.69 6.48
C ASP A 187 -23.61 -13.42 7.35
N TYR A 188 -22.72 -14.20 6.72
CA TYR A 188 -21.63 -14.87 7.41
C TYR A 188 -20.70 -13.87 8.11
N LEU A 189 -20.31 -12.80 7.40
CA LEU A 189 -19.42 -11.77 7.96
C LEU A 189 -20.08 -11.08 9.17
N ALA A 190 -21.34 -10.67 9.05
CA ALA A 190 -22.08 -10.02 10.13
C ALA A 190 -22.28 -10.94 11.34
N GLU A 191 -22.55 -12.23 11.11
CA GLU A 191 -22.62 -13.22 12.20
C GLU A 191 -21.26 -13.37 12.88
N ASN A 192 -20.18 -13.44 12.09
CA ASN A 192 -18.86 -13.60 12.65
C ASN A 192 -18.36 -12.35 13.39
N PHE A 193 -18.77 -11.14 12.98
CA PHE A 193 -18.50 -9.91 13.74
C PHE A 193 -19.10 -10.02 15.15
N ARG A 194 -20.34 -10.49 15.28
CA ARG A 194 -20.96 -10.75 16.59
C ARG A 194 -20.21 -11.79 17.41
N LYS A 195 -19.74 -12.88 16.78
CA LYS A 195 -18.91 -13.91 17.46
C LYS A 195 -17.57 -13.36 17.97
N LEU A 196 -17.02 -12.35 17.29
CA LEU A 196 -15.83 -11.61 17.71
C LEU A 196 -16.10 -10.56 18.80
N GLY A 197 -17.34 -10.42 19.26
CA GLY A 197 -17.75 -9.40 20.24
C GLY A 197 -18.05 -8.02 19.63
N LEU A 198 -18.08 -7.90 18.31
CA LEU A 198 -18.37 -6.66 17.59
C LEU A 198 -19.87 -6.51 17.34
N GLU A 199 -20.65 -6.42 18.42
CA GLU A 199 -22.12 -6.51 18.37
C GLU A 199 -22.79 -5.39 17.55
N VAL A 200 -22.16 -4.22 17.53
CA VAL A 200 -22.66 -2.99 16.90
C VAL A 200 -21.96 -2.67 15.57
N THR A 201 -20.93 -3.43 15.20
CA THR A 201 -20.27 -3.29 13.89
C THR A 201 -21.11 -3.96 12.82
N ASN A 202 -21.39 -3.24 11.73
CA ASN A 202 -22.26 -3.73 10.67
C ASN A 202 -21.65 -3.60 9.27
N ILE A 203 -22.11 -4.48 8.39
CA ILE A 203 -21.84 -4.47 6.96
C ILE A 203 -23.17 -4.48 6.24
N THR A 204 -23.43 -3.47 5.41
CA THR A 204 -24.68 -3.33 4.65
C THR A 204 -24.37 -3.03 3.19
N PRO A 205 -25.31 -3.30 2.27
CA PRO A 205 -25.17 -2.87 0.87
C PRO A 205 -25.00 -1.36 0.72
N GLU A 206 -25.62 -0.56 1.59
CA GLU A 206 -25.64 0.91 1.57
C GLU A 206 -24.40 1.54 2.24
N GLY A 207 -23.60 0.78 2.97
CA GLY A 207 -22.39 1.26 3.66
C GLY A 207 -21.84 0.34 4.76
N MET A 208 -20.70 0.72 5.34
CA MET A 208 -20.04 -0.03 6.42
C MET A 208 -19.81 0.91 7.61
N SER A 209 -20.13 0.47 8.84
CA SER A 209 -19.94 1.26 10.07
C SER A 209 -19.16 0.49 11.14
N LEU A 210 -18.33 1.21 11.89
CA LEU A 210 -17.59 0.70 13.04
C LEU A 210 -18.20 1.24 14.33
N SER A 211 -18.13 0.39 15.34
CA SER A 211 -18.31 0.71 16.76
C SER A 211 -16.97 0.61 17.47
#